data_AF-A0A8B3FF89-F1
#
_entry.id   AF-A0A8B3FF89-F1
#
_cell.length_a   1.000
_cell.length_b   1.000
_cell.length_c   1.000
_cell.angle_alpha   90.00
_cell.angle_beta   90.00
_cell.angle_gamma   90.00
#
_symmetry.space_group_name_H-M   'P 1'
#
loop_
_entity.id
_entity.type
_entity.pdbx_description
1 polymer ?
#
loop_
_entity_poly.entity_id
_entity_poly.type
_entity_poly.pdbx_seq_one_letter_code
_entity_poly.pdbx_strand_id
1 'polypeptide(L)'
;MFAVLGNIEFNVIAYWDGFDASFGADYAEHSRIEGKPGLQFIGAKLDEIRISLAFHQQYCTPDVELKRLNEAMRAHQAMALVFGNGDYRGWFVITALTSTSQHTDSKGNVLAMNAELTLREYIGDPKNPLKPPAIETPVPNVSAITKAVDKVSNFAASLRTAVTYAKKAQSAVKAVKTTVQIVKRMKNNPETALLQIPGLLTQVGNVLTPLSEVEPAFKKAAEAISDAAVQAEKMMPEITAVNKAANEMLKQVKQVATLLQGVDSKNVIEKLEAISKHVDAASDTFKGAEPALSKLTAEIVKRVEAYAP
;
A
#
# COMPACT_ATOMS: atom_id res chain seq x y z
N MET A 1 16.63 -0.56 17.83
CA MET A 1 15.36 -1.03 17.21
C MET A 1 14.73 -1.98 18.21
N PHE A 2 13.42 -1.91 18.43
CA PHE A 2 12.75 -2.73 19.45
C PHE A 2 12.23 -4.04 18.84
N ALA A 3 12.36 -5.13 19.58
CA ALA A 3 11.71 -6.40 19.28
C ALA A 3 11.08 -6.94 20.56
N VAL A 4 10.00 -7.71 20.40
CA VAL A 4 9.25 -8.29 21.51
C VAL A 4 9.27 -9.81 21.38
N LEU A 5 9.65 -10.48 22.46
CA LEU A 5 9.50 -11.93 22.61
C LEU A 5 8.47 -12.20 23.71
N GLY A 6 7.25 -12.59 23.31
CA GLY A 6 6.12 -12.68 24.23
C GLY A 6 5.72 -11.32 24.80
N ASN A 7 6.07 -11.06 26.06
CA ASN A 7 5.80 -9.79 26.77
C ASN A 7 7.08 -9.00 27.11
N ILE A 8 8.25 -9.48 26.66
CA ILE A 8 9.54 -8.89 26.99
C ILE A 8 9.97 -8.00 25.83
N GLU A 9 10.03 -6.68 26.07
CA GLU A 9 10.55 -5.70 25.12
C GLU A 9 12.06 -5.52 25.33
N PHE A 10 12.82 -5.57 24.25
CA PHE A 10 14.26 -5.32 24.29
C PHE A 10 14.72 -4.46 23.13
N ASN A 11 15.75 -3.64 23.40
CA ASN A 11 16.46 -2.90 22.37
C ASN A 11 17.55 -3.79 21.80
N VAL A 12 17.40 -4.15 20.53
CA VAL A 12 18.43 -4.91 19.79
C VAL A 12 19.61 -3.98 19.54
N ILE A 13 20.84 -4.45 19.82
CA ILE A 13 22.05 -3.66 19.53
C ILE A 13 22.03 -3.32 18.04
N ALA A 14 22.14 -2.02 17.76
CA ALA A 14 22.28 -1.34 16.49
C ALA A 14 22.49 -2.19 15.21
N TYR A 15 21.72 -1.87 14.15
CA TYR A 15 21.93 -2.20 12.72
C TYR A 15 22.27 -3.66 12.38
N TRP A 16 21.28 -4.48 12.01
CA TRP A 16 21.31 -5.73 11.18
C TRP A 16 22.53 -6.69 11.22
N ASP A 17 23.50 -6.52 12.11
CA ASP A 17 24.78 -7.26 12.19
C ASP A 17 24.80 -8.20 13.42
N GLY A 18 23.65 -8.35 14.08
CA GLY A 18 23.44 -9.25 15.23
C GLY A 18 22.13 -10.03 15.15
N PHE A 19 21.63 -10.25 13.93
CA PHE A 19 20.46 -11.08 13.64
C PHE A 19 20.83 -12.12 12.58
N ASP A 20 21.08 -13.35 13.02
CA ASP A 20 21.34 -14.48 12.13
C ASP A 20 20.12 -15.40 12.12
N ALA A 21 19.61 -15.71 10.93
CA ALA A 21 18.52 -16.67 10.75
C ALA A 21 18.97 -17.82 9.84
N SER A 22 18.83 -19.05 10.33
CA SER A 22 19.18 -20.28 9.62
C SER A 22 17.91 -21.03 9.23
N PHE A 23 17.73 -21.23 7.93
CA PHE A 23 16.61 -21.95 7.33
C PHE A 23 17.14 -23.21 6.63
N GLY A 24 16.37 -24.30 6.64
CA GLY A 24 16.81 -25.54 6.01
C GLY A 24 15.69 -26.52 5.68
N ALA A 25 16.01 -27.52 4.87
CA ALA A 25 15.11 -28.61 4.52
C ALA A 25 15.88 -29.94 4.54
N ASP A 26 15.18 -31.03 4.87
CA ASP A 26 15.70 -32.38 4.87
C ASP A 26 15.36 -33.11 3.56
N TYR A 27 16.38 -33.76 3.01
CA TYR A 27 16.28 -34.56 1.80
C TYR A 27 16.85 -35.96 2.05
N ALA A 28 16.13 -36.99 1.60
CA ALA A 28 16.60 -38.37 1.55
C ALA A 28 17.33 -38.61 0.24
N GLU A 29 18.49 -39.26 0.29
CA GLU A 29 19.20 -39.73 -0.89
C GLU A 29 18.85 -41.18 -1.21
N HIS A 30 18.36 -41.43 -2.41
CA HIS A 30 18.08 -42.77 -2.93
C HIS A 30 19.10 -43.13 -3.99
N SER A 31 19.96 -44.10 -3.68
CA SER A 31 20.99 -44.62 -4.59
C SER A 31 20.36 -45.29 -5.82
N ARG A 32 20.99 -45.10 -7.00
CA ARG A 32 20.56 -45.71 -8.27
C ARG A 32 21.71 -46.53 -8.85
N ILE A 33 21.40 -47.64 -9.50
CA ILE A 33 22.40 -48.42 -10.23
C ILE A 33 22.87 -47.60 -11.43
N GLU A 34 24.19 -47.38 -11.52
CA GLU A 34 24.89 -46.66 -12.61
C GLU A 34 24.41 -45.22 -12.89
N GLY A 35 23.81 -44.55 -11.91
CA GLY A 35 23.39 -43.15 -12.02
C GLY A 35 23.62 -42.35 -10.73
N LYS A 36 23.53 -41.02 -10.81
CA LYS A 36 23.61 -40.17 -9.61
C LYS A 36 22.43 -40.46 -8.67
N PRO A 37 22.64 -40.50 -7.34
CA PRO A 37 21.56 -40.66 -6.37
C PRO A 37 20.47 -39.60 -6.55
N GLY A 38 19.21 -39.98 -6.40
CA GLY A 38 18.08 -39.05 -6.43
C GLY A 38 17.80 -38.47 -5.04
N LEU A 39 17.44 -37.18 -4.97
CA LEU A 39 17.04 -36.52 -3.72
C LEU A 39 15.51 -36.45 -3.61
N GLN A 40 14.95 -36.89 -2.48
CA GLN A 40 13.53 -36.78 -2.15
C GLN A 40 13.34 -35.87 -0.94
N PHE A 41 12.48 -34.85 -1.08
CA PHE A 41 12.12 -33.96 0.03
C PHE A 41 11.38 -34.73 1.12
N ILE A 42 11.84 -34.61 2.36
CA ILE A 42 11.25 -35.25 3.55
C ILE A 42 10.45 -34.24 4.37
N GLY A 43 10.96 -33.01 4.49
CA GLY A 43 10.33 -31.97 5.30
C GLY A 43 11.21 -30.74 5.48
N ALA A 44 10.63 -29.66 5.96
CA ALA A 44 11.37 -28.46 6.36
C ALA A 44 12.01 -28.68 7.75
N LYS A 45 13.19 -28.07 7.97
CA LYS A 45 13.79 -27.98 9.29
C LYS A 45 13.16 -26.81 10.05
N LEU A 46 13.19 -26.90 11.38
CA LEU A 46 12.81 -25.79 12.25
C LEU A 46 13.81 -24.65 12.06
N ASP A 47 13.28 -23.44 11.95
CA ASP A 47 14.10 -22.24 11.84
C ASP A 47 14.84 -21.96 13.15
N GLU A 48 16.11 -21.56 13.04
CA GLU A 48 16.92 -21.11 14.18
C GLU A 48 17.27 -19.63 13.99
N ILE A 49 17.10 -18.84 15.04
CA ILE A 49 17.41 -17.41 15.05
C ILE A 49 18.36 -17.11 16.20
N ARG A 50 19.43 -16.38 15.92
CA ARG A 50 20.35 -15.86 16.94
C ARG A 50 20.26 -14.34 16.98
N ILE A 51 20.18 -13.80 18.19
CA ILE A 51 19.96 -12.38 18.44
C ILE A 51 20.92 -11.88 19.51
N SER A 52 21.72 -10.88 19.14
CA SER A 52 22.55 -10.12 20.06
C SER A 52 21.77 -8.93 20.66
N LEU A 53 21.71 -8.86 21.99
CA LEU A 53 20.92 -7.90 22.77
C LEU A 53 21.85 -7.03 23.63
N ALA A 54 21.53 -5.74 23.79
CA ALA A 54 22.15 -4.88 24.82
C ALA A 54 21.09 -4.36 25.76
N PHE A 55 21.36 -4.54 27.05
CA PHE A 55 20.61 -3.93 28.12
C PHE A 55 21.43 -2.81 28.73
N HIS A 56 20.77 -1.67 28.98
CA HIS A 56 21.39 -0.52 29.61
C HIS A 56 20.39 0.14 30.56
N GLN A 57 20.86 0.59 31.73
CA GLN A 57 20.02 1.15 32.79
C GLN A 57 19.16 2.35 32.35
N GLN A 58 19.63 3.09 31.34
CA GLN A 58 18.90 4.24 30.78
C GLN A 58 17.59 3.84 30.08
N TYR A 59 17.44 2.58 29.66
CA TYR A 59 16.28 2.10 28.88
C TYR A 59 15.51 0.97 29.58
N CYS A 60 16.19 0.12 30.36
CA CYS A 60 15.57 -0.97 31.11
C CYS A 60 16.35 -1.27 32.40
N THR A 61 15.88 -2.20 33.21
CA THR A 61 16.66 -2.72 34.35
C THR A 61 17.33 -4.04 33.93
N PRO A 62 18.64 -4.06 33.64
CA PRO A 62 19.28 -5.20 32.97
C PRO A 62 19.10 -6.56 33.66
N ASP A 63 19.28 -6.60 34.98
CA ASP A 63 19.15 -7.84 35.77
C ASP A 63 17.73 -8.40 35.76
N VAL A 64 16.71 -7.53 35.72
CA VAL A 64 15.30 -7.93 35.69
C VAL A 64 14.95 -8.55 34.35
N GLU A 65 15.37 -7.94 33.24
CA GLU A 65 15.07 -8.45 31.90
C GLU A 65 15.83 -9.75 31.60
N LEU A 66 17.09 -9.85 32.01
CA LEU A 66 17.85 -11.10 31.90
C LEU A 66 17.20 -12.23 32.69
N LYS A 67 16.72 -11.94 33.91
CA LYS A 67 16.02 -12.91 34.74
C LYS A 67 14.72 -13.37 34.08
N ARG A 68 13.93 -12.47 33.50
CA ARG A 68 12.71 -12.81 32.74
C ARG A 68 12.99 -13.75 31.57
N LEU A 69 14.05 -13.49 30.81
CA LEU A 69 14.46 -14.37 29.70
C LEU A 69 14.87 -15.77 30.20
N ASN A 70 15.63 -15.84 31.29
CA ASN A 70 16.02 -17.12 31.89
C ASN A 70 14.83 -17.88 32.48
N GLU A 71 13.87 -17.18 33.08
CA GLU A 71 12.62 -17.78 33.58
C GLU A 71 11.77 -18.33 32.43
N ALA A 72 11.61 -17.58 31.35
CA ALA A 72 10.88 -18.03 30.16
C ALA A 72 11.55 -19.23 29.48
N MET A 73 12.88 -19.24 29.41
CA MET A 73 13.67 -20.38 28.94
C MET A 73 13.43 -21.63 29.81
N ARG A 74 13.51 -21.49 31.15
CA ARG A 74 13.30 -22.60 32.10
C ARG A 74 11.85 -23.08 32.16
N ALA A 75 10.90 -22.21 31.86
CA ALA A 75 9.49 -22.56 31.72
C ALA A 75 9.19 -23.32 30.42
N HIS A 76 10.18 -23.47 29.52
CA HIS A 76 10.01 -24.04 28.17
C HIS A 76 8.91 -23.33 27.39
N GLN A 77 8.74 -22.03 27.64
CA GLN A 77 7.63 -21.27 27.14
C GLN A 77 7.87 -20.90 25.67
N ALA A 78 6.97 -21.33 24.79
CA ALA A 78 6.91 -20.81 23.44
C ALA A 78 6.41 -19.36 23.49
N MET A 79 7.17 -18.46 22.88
CA MET A 79 6.91 -17.03 22.84
C MET A 79 6.90 -16.56 21.40
N ALA A 80 5.98 -15.67 21.05
CA ALA A 80 6.01 -15.10 19.72
C ALA A 80 7.13 -14.09 19.58
N LEU A 81 7.81 -14.15 18.44
CA LEU A 81 8.75 -13.14 18.04
C LEU A 81 8.06 -12.13 17.12
N VAL A 82 8.03 -10.86 17.55
CA VAL A 82 7.48 -9.73 16.77
C VAL A 82 8.54 -8.64 16.68
N PHE A 83 8.80 -8.15 15.47
CA PHE A 83 9.69 -7.02 15.25
C PHE A 83 8.98 -5.69 15.44
N GLY A 84 9.73 -4.62 15.72
CA GLY A 84 9.19 -3.28 15.96
C GLY A 84 8.45 -2.64 14.77
N ASN A 85 8.50 -3.24 13.58
CA ASN A 85 7.66 -2.88 12.43
C ASN A 85 6.31 -3.62 12.39
N GLY A 86 6.03 -4.47 13.37
CA GLY A 86 4.83 -5.30 13.46
C GLY A 86 4.93 -6.67 12.79
N ASP A 87 6.08 -7.03 12.20
CA ASP A 87 6.23 -8.33 11.54
C ASP A 87 6.26 -9.46 12.58
N TYR A 88 5.23 -10.30 12.53
CA TYR A 88 5.14 -11.55 13.30
C TYR A 88 5.95 -12.65 12.59
N ARG A 89 6.95 -13.21 13.28
CA ARG A 89 7.85 -14.24 12.74
C ARG A 89 7.52 -15.66 13.16
N GLY A 90 6.53 -15.86 14.03
CA GLY A 90 6.16 -17.19 14.54
C GLY A 90 6.43 -17.36 16.02
N TRP A 91 6.23 -18.59 16.48
CA TRP A 91 6.49 -19.00 17.86
C TRP A 91 7.89 -19.58 17.98
N PHE A 92 8.62 -19.15 19.00
CA PHE A 92 9.97 -19.60 19.27
C PHE A 92 10.13 -19.97 20.74
N VAL A 93 10.97 -20.97 20.98
CA VAL A 93 11.46 -21.29 22.33
C VAL A 93 12.91 -20.84 22.45
N ILE A 94 13.31 -20.38 23.64
CA ILE A 94 14.70 -20.08 23.94
C ILE A 94 15.43 -21.40 24.17
N THR A 95 16.45 -21.68 23.36
CA THR A 95 17.29 -22.88 23.49
C THR A 95 18.62 -22.59 24.17
N ALA A 96 19.11 -21.36 24.05
CA ALA A 96 20.29 -20.88 24.75
C ALA A 96 20.20 -19.38 25.04
N LEU A 97 20.74 -18.99 26.20
CA LEU A 97 20.89 -17.61 26.62
C LEU A 97 22.26 -17.46 27.27
N THR A 98 23.08 -16.56 26.75
CA THR A 98 24.35 -16.17 27.38
C THR A 98 24.34 -14.68 27.68
N SER A 99 25.05 -14.25 28.72
CA SER A 99 25.13 -12.85 29.11
C SER A 99 26.52 -12.47 29.56
N THR A 100 26.94 -11.27 29.22
CA THR A 100 28.23 -10.68 29.58
C THR A 100 27.99 -9.27 30.12
N SER A 101 28.31 -9.05 31.39
CA SER A 101 28.22 -7.72 31.99
C SER A 101 29.34 -6.83 31.46
N GLN A 102 28.99 -5.62 31.01
CA GLN A 102 29.98 -4.65 30.53
C GLN A 102 30.37 -3.69 31.65
N HIS A 103 29.39 -3.00 32.23
CA HIS A 103 29.62 -1.98 33.25
C HIS A 103 28.82 -2.29 34.52
N THR A 104 29.46 -2.14 35.67
CA THR A 104 28.84 -2.27 36.98
C THR A 104 29.12 -1.00 37.81
N ASP A 105 28.22 -0.70 38.74
CA ASP A 105 28.47 0.36 39.71
C ASP A 105 29.42 -0.10 40.83
N SER A 106 29.81 0.84 41.70
CA SER A 106 30.65 0.57 42.87
C SER A 106 30.06 -0.43 43.89
N LYS A 107 28.77 -0.77 43.77
CA LYS A 107 28.06 -1.73 44.61
C LYS A 107 27.84 -3.09 43.91
N GLY A 108 28.28 -3.23 42.66
CA GLY A 108 28.16 -4.45 41.85
C GLY A 108 26.85 -4.58 41.07
N ASN A 109 25.99 -3.55 41.04
CA ASN A 109 24.78 -3.56 40.20
C ASN A 109 25.15 -3.38 38.73
N VAL A 110 24.52 -4.14 37.84
CA VAL A 110 24.83 -4.08 36.41
C VAL A 110 24.17 -2.86 35.78
N LEU A 111 25.00 -1.96 35.25
CA LEU A 111 24.58 -0.76 34.53
C LEU A 111 24.35 -1.04 33.05
N ALA A 112 25.17 -1.92 32.47
CA ALA A 112 25.10 -2.33 31.07
C ALA A 112 25.56 -3.78 30.89
N MET A 113 24.86 -4.55 30.05
CA MET A 113 25.25 -5.92 29.68
C MET A 113 24.87 -6.23 28.24
N ASN A 114 25.59 -7.17 27.64
CA ASN A 114 25.18 -7.82 26.40
C ASN A 114 24.64 -9.21 26.69
N ALA A 115 23.65 -9.64 25.94
CA ALA A 115 23.15 -11.01 25.96
C ALA A 115 23.04 -11.57 24.54
N GLU A 116 23.35 -12.84 24.38
CA GLU A 116 23.16 -13.58 23.13
C GLU A 116 22.05 -14.60 23.34
N LEU A 117 21.03 -14.55 22.48
CA LEU A 117 19.83 -15.37 22.57
C LEU A 117 19.73 -16.26 21.34
N THR A 118 19.64 -17.58 21.55
CA THR A 118 19.32 -18.55 20.49
C THR A 118 17.87 -19.00 20.65
N LEU A 119 17.11 -18.83 19.57
CA LEU A 119 15.71 -19.16 19.43
C LEU A 119 15.54 -20.28 18.40
N ARG A 120 14.64 -21.21 18.68
CA ARG A 120 14.25 -22.25 17.72
C ARG A 120 12.75 -22.27 17.52
N GLU A 121 12.33 -22.40 16.28
CA GLU A 121 10.92 -22.40 15.90
C GLU A 121 10.15 -23.50 16.65
N TYR A 122 8.98 -23.14 17.14
CA TYR A 122 8.10 -24.02 17.88
C TYR A 122 6.74 -24.09 17.19
N ILE A 123 6.47 -25.22 16.52
CA ILE A 123 5.23 -25.44 15.76
C ILE A 123 4.04 -25.89 16.62
N GLY A 124 4.26 -26.24 17.90
CA GLY A 124 3.22 -26.75 18.80
C GLY A 124 2.67 -28.13 18.43
N ASP A 125 1.54 -28.49 19.01
CA ASP A 125 0.76 -29.67 18.60
C ASP A 125 0.02 -29.34 17.30
N PRO A 126 0.24 -30.08 16.19
CA PRO A 126 -0.46 -29.85 14.93
C PRO A 126 -2.00 -29.88 15.06
N LYS A 127 -2.53 -30.57 16.08
CA LYS A 127 -3.97 -30.65 16.35
C LYS A 127 -4.50 -29.49 17.20
N ASN A 128 -3.63 -28.77 17.90
CA ASN A 128 -3.95 -27.63 18.76
C ASN A 128 -2.87 -26.53 18.62
N PRO A 129 -2.87 -25.78 17.50
CA PRO A 129 -1.85 -24.78 17.24
C PRO A 129 -1.91 -23.63 18.27
N LEU A 130 -0.74 -23.12 18.68
CA LEU A 130 -0.65 -21.98 19.59
C LEU A 130 -1.20 -20.71 18.91
N LYS A 131 -2.15 -20.05 19.57
CA LYS A 131 -2.83 -18.85 19.06
C LYS A 131 -1.93 -17.62 19.21
N PRO A 132 -1.44 -16.99 18.11
CA PRO A 132 -0.49 -15.88 18.16
C PRO A 132 -0.84 -14.85 19.24
N PRO A 133 0.12 -14.37 20.06
CA PRO A 133 -0.16 -13.60 21.26
C PRO A 133 -0.55 -12.13 20.98
N ALA A 134 -0.78 -11.77 19.72
CA ALA A 134 -1.40 -10.51 19.31
C ALA A 134 -2.85 -10.69 18.84
N ILE A 135 -3.57 -11.66 19.42
CA ILE A 135 -5.04 -11.67 19.44
C ILE A 135 -5.44 -11.73 20.92
N GLU A 136 -5.33 -10.59 21.61
CA GLU A 136 -6.02 -10.45 22.89
C GLU A 136 -7.50 -10.76 22.68
N THR A 137 -8.10 -11.42 23.67
CA THR A 137 -9.50 -11.89 23.72
C THR A 137 -10.42 -11.21 22.71
N PRO A 138 -11.22 -11.94 21.91
CA PRO A 138 -12.12 -11.32 20.95
C PRO A 138 -13.10 -10.42 21.70
N VAL A 139 -12.75 -9.13 21.77
CA VAL A 139 -13.68 -8.07 22.06
C VAL A 139 -14.76 -8.25 21.00
N PRO A 140 -16.04 -8.31 21.37
CA PRO A 140 -17.11 -8.32 20.39
C PRO A 140 -16.80 -7.20 19.40
N ASN A 141 -16.83 -7.51 18.10
CA ASN A 141 -16.64 -6.57 16.99
C ASN A 141 -15.21 -6.25 16.49
N VAL A 142 -14.10 -6.87 16.93
CA VAL A 142 -12.77 -6.58 16.30
C VAL A 142 -12.70 -7.05 14.85
N SER A 143 -13.32 -8.18 14.50
CA SER A 143 -13.43 -8.58 13.09
C SER A 143 -14.23 -7.54 12.27
N ALA A 144 -15.16 -6.80 12.89
CA ALA A 144 -15.83 -5.67 12.24
C ALA A 144 -14.92 -4.43 12.17
N ILE A 145 -14.05 -4.20 13.14
CA ILE A 145 -13.06 -3.10 13.12
C ILE A 145 -11.95 -3.39 12.11
N THR A 146 -11.35 -4.57 12.05
CA THR A 146 -10.36 -4.94 11.02
C THR A 146 -10.98 -4.92 9.64
N LYS A 147 -12.19 -5.50 9.47
CA LYS A 147 -12.93 -5.36 8.20
C LYS A 147 -13.26 -3.90 7.89
N ALA A 148 -13.57 -3.07 8.88
CA ALA A 148 -13.81 -1.64 8.66
C ALA A 148 -12.52 -0.91 8.28
N VAL A 149 -11.37 -1.23 8.89
CA VAL A 149 -10.05 -0.66 8.57
C VAL A 149 -9.60 -1.07 7.16
N ASP A 150 -9.74 -2.35 6.80
CA ASP A 150 -9.47 -2.86 5.44
C ASP A 150 -10.41 -2.24 4.41
N LYS A 151 -11.69 -2.04 4.75
CA LYS A 151 -12.67 -1.39 3.86
C LYS A 151 -12.38 0.11 3.71
N VAL A 152 -11.96 0.79 4.78
CA VAL A 152 -11.57 2.21 4.76
C VAL A 152 -10.28 2.42 3.95
N SER A 153 -9.30 1.52 4.06
CA SER A 153 -8.06 1.59 3.28
C SER A 153 -8.32 1.32 1.79
N ASN A 154 -9.15 0.31 1.47
CA ASN A 154 -9.59 0.00 0.11
C ASN A 154 -10.44 1.11 -0.51
N PHE A 155 -11.31 1.75 0.26
CA PHE A 155 -12.04 2.95 -0.15
C PHE A 155 -11.07 4.09 -0.50
N ALA A 156 -10.11 4.37 0.38
CA ALA A 156 -9.13 5.44 0.16
C ALA A 156 -8.26 5.18 -1.08
N ALA A 157 -7.83 3.93 -1.31
CA ALA A 157 -7.09 3.52 -2.51
C ALA A 157 -7.93 3.68 -3.79
N SER A 158 -9.20 3.26 -3.76
CA SER A 158 -10.12 3.40 -4.90
C SER A 158 -10.41 4.86 -5.22
N LEU A 159 -10.63 5.68 -4.19
CA LEU A 159 -10.86 7.11 -4.35
C LEU A 159 -9.62 7.85 -4.90
N ARG A 160 -8.42 7.52 -4.41
CA ARG A 160 -7.14 8.02 -4.97
C ARG A 160 -7.01 7.69 -6.45
N THR A 161 -7.38 6.48 -6.82
CA THR A 161 -7.34 6.01 -8.22
C THR A 161 -8.32 6.81 -9.09
N ALA A 162 -9.56 7.00 -8.64
CA ALA A 162 -10.57 7.81 -9.35
C ALA A 162 -10.14 9.28 -9.52
N VAL A 163 -9.64 9.91 -8.45
CA VAL A 163 -9.13 11.29 -8.49
C VAL A 163 -7.92 11.41 -9.42
N THR A 164 -7.06 10.40 -9.49
CA THR A 164 -5.91 10.36 -10.40
C THR A 164 -6.36 10.31 -11.86
N TYR A 165 -7.34 9.45 -12.19
CA TYR A 165 -7.90 9.40 -13.54
C TYR A 165 -8.56 10.72 -13.95
N ALA A 166 -9.33 11.33 -13.03
CA ALA A 166 -9.93 12.65 -13.27
C ALA A 166 -8.87 13.74 -13.53
N LYS A 167 -7.76 13.77 -12.78
CA LYS A 167 -6.65 14.72 -13.00
C LYS A 167 -5.89 14.48 -14.31
N LYS A 168 -5.69 13.22 -14.70
CA LYS A 168 -5.08 12.86 -15.99
C LYS A 168 -5.98 13.32 -17.15
N ALA A 169 -7.27 13.05 -17.06
CA ALA A 169 -8.27 13.51 -18.03
C ALA A 169 -8.29 15.04 -18.16
N GLN A 170 -8.29 15.77 -17.04
CA GLN A 170 -8.21 17.23 -17.02
C GLN A 170 -7.00 17.75 -17.79
N SER A 171 -5.83 17.24 -17.46
CA SER A 171 -4.56 17.68 -18.06
C SER A 171 -4.58 17.44 -19.57
N ALA A 172 -5.13 16.30 -19.99
CA ALA A 172 -5.26 15.94 -21.39
C ALA A 172 -6.28 16.82 -22.14
N VAL A 173 -7.45 17.12 -21.55
CA VAL A 173 -8.43 18.05 -22.16
C VAL A 173 -7.85 19.47 -22.29
N LYS A 174 -7.07 19.93 -21.32
CA LYS A 174 -6.38 21.23 -21.41
C LYS A 174 -5.38 21.26 -22.56
N ALA A 175 -4.65 20.15 -22.78
CA ALA A 175 -3.77 20.01 -23.93
C ALA A 175 -4.55 20.05 -25.25
N VAL A 176 -5.63 19.27 -25.37
CA VAL A 176 -6.51 19.28 -26.55
C VAL A 176 -7.09 20.67 -26.81
N LYS A 177 -7.55 21.38 -25.77
CA LYS A 177 -8.04 22.77 -25.88
C LYS A 177 -6.99 23.71 -26.46
N THR A 178 -5.76 23.60 -25.97
CA THR A 178 -4.65 24.42 -26.47
C THR A 178 -4.38 24.13 -27.94
N THR A 179 -4.30 22.84 -28.32
CA THR A 179 -4.10 22.43 -29.72
C THR A 179 -5.24 22.88 -30.61
N VAL A 180 -6.51 22.69 -30.20
CA VAL A 180 -7.69 23.13 -30.95
C VAL A 180 -7.71 24.66 -31.11
N GLN A 181 -7.32 25.43 -30.09
CA GLN A 181 -7.20 26.88 -30.21
C GLN A 181 -6.10 27.32 -31.18
N ILE A 182 -4.97 26.60 -31.22
CA ILE A 182 -3.91 26.82 -32.21
C ILE A 182 -4.43 26.55 -33.61
N VAL A 183 -5.09 25.41 -33.83
CA VAL A 183 -5.66 25.02 -35.13
C VAL A 183 -6.78 25.98 -35.56
N LYS A 184 -7.61 26.46 -34.62
CA LYS A 184 -8.64 27.48 -34.89
C LYS A 184 -8.05 28.82 -35.34
N ARG A 185 -6.87 29.20 -34.84
CA ARG A 185 -6.17 30.42 -35.29
C ARG A 185 -5.63 30.30 -36.71
N MET A 186 -5.52 29.08 -37.25
CA MET A 186 -5.16 28.82 -38.64
C MET A 186 -6.35 28.98 -39.61
N LYS A 187 -7.37 29.78 -39.25
CA LYS A 187 -8.60 30.02 -40.02
C LYS A 187 -8.34 30.33 -41.50
N ASN A 188 -7.22 30.97 -41.82
CA ASN A 188 -6.87 31.38 -43.18
C ASN A 188 -6.07 30.32 -43.96
N ASN A 189 -5.68 29.20 -43.34
CA ASN A 189 -4.86 28.14 -43.92
C ASN A 189 -5.49 26.74 -43.67
N PRO A 190 -6.59 26.40 -44.38
CA PRO A 190 -7.33 25.15 -44.16
C PRO A 190 -6.51 23.88 -44.43
N GLU A 191 -5.56 23.94 -45.37
CA GLU A 191 -4.66 22.82 -45.69
C GLU A 191 -3.73 22.48 -44.52
N THR A 192 -3.16 23.50 -43.87
CA THR A 192 -2.31 23.32 -42.69
C THR A 192 -3.10 22.82 -41.49
N ALA A 193 -4.35 23.27 -41.32
CA ALA A 193 -5.24 22.80 -40.27
C ALA A 193 -5.61 21.32 -40.46
N LEU A 194 -5.83 20.88 -41.71
CA LEU A 194 -6.16 19.49 -42.04
C LEU A 194 -5.03 18.52 -41.64
N LEU A 195 -3.77 18.93 -41.80
CA LEU A 195 -2.60 18.14 -41.40
C LEU A 195 -2.49 17.92 -39.87
N GLN A 196 -3.16 18.75 -39.06
CA GLN A 196 -3.16 18.63 -37.60
C GLN A 196 -4.26 17.68 -37.08
N ILE A 197 -5.24 17.33 -37.91
CA ILE A 197 -6.38 16.47 -37.51
C ILE A 197 -5.93 15.08 -37.02
N PRO A 198 -4.99 14.37 -37.66
CA PRO A 198 -4.51 13.08 -37.15
C PRO A 198 -3.88 13.18 -35.75
N GLY A 199 -3.08 14.23 -35.50
CA GLY A 199 -2.50 14.49 -34.18
C GLY A 199 -3.55 14.80 -33.12
N LEU A 200 -4.59 15.56 -33.48
CA LEU A 200 -5.74 15.83 -32.62
C LEU A 200 -6.52 14.55 -32.29
N LEU A 201 -6.72 13.65 -33.27
CA LEU A 201 -7.36 12.35 -33.03
C LEU A 201 -6.58 11.50 -32.02
N THR A 202 -5.25 11.46 -32.13
CA THR A 202 -4.40 10.78 -31.14
C THR A 202 -4.52 11.42 -29.75
N GLN A 203 -4.46 12.75 -29.65
CA GLN A 203 -4.60 13.45 -28.37
C GLN A 203 -5.97 13.21 -27.73
N VAL A 204 -7.04 13.22 -28.52
CA VAL A 204 -8.41 12.91 -28.05
C VAL A 204 -8.53 11.45 -27.61
N GLY A 205 -7.92 10.51 -28.33
CA GLY A 205 -7.83 9.11 -27.92
C GLY A 205 -7.20 8.94 -26.53
N ASN A 206 -6.11 9.67 -26.26
CA ASN A 206 -5.42 9.66 -24.97
C ASN A 206 -6.24 10.26 -23.81
N VAL A 207 -7.29 11.04 -24.12
CA VAL A 207 -8.23 11.60 -23.12
C VAL A 207 -9.36 10.61 -22.82
N LEU A 208 -9.82 9.86 -23.84
CA LEU A 208 -10.96 8.95 -23.71
C LEU A 208 -10.69 7.83 -22.71
N THR A 209 -9.49 7.25 -22.70
CA THR A 209 -9.15 6.12 -21.82
C THR A 209 -9.19 6.51 -20.33
N PRO A 210 -8.51 7.57 -19.86
CA PRO A 210 -8.65 7.98 -18.46
C PRO A 210 -10.09 8.33 -18.08
N LEU A 211 -10.86 8.98 -18.97
CA LEU A 211 -12.25 9.35 -18.69
C LEU A 211 -13.20 8.16 -18.57
N SER A 212 -13.02 7.11 -19.39
CA SER A 212 -13.84 5.90 -19.27
C SER A 212 -13.57 5.13 -17.98
N GLU A 213 -12.41 5.33 -17.36
CA GLU A 213 -12.04 4.69 -16.09
C GLU A 213 -12.52 5.47 -14.85
N VAL A 214 -12.97 6.72 -15.00
CA VAL A 214 -13.42 7.53 -13.85
C VAL A 214 -14.67 6.95 -13.21
N GLU A 215 -15.70 6.65 -14.00
CA GLU A 215 -16.96 6.07 -13.52
C GLU A 215 -16.77 4.72 -12.80
N PRO A 216 -16.09 3.70 -13.38
CA PRO A 216 -15.88 2.43 -12.69
C PRO A 216 -14.97 2.59 -11.46
N ALA A 217 -14.01 3.52 -11.45
CA ALA A 217 -13.19 3.78 -10.27
C ALA A 217 -14.00 4.41 -9.13
N PHE A 218 -14.89 5.37 -9.42
CA PHE A 218 -15.80 5.92 -8.40
C PHE A 218 -16.86 4.91 -7.96
N LYS A 219 -17.33 4.02 -8.85
CA LYS A 219 -18.24 2.93 -8.49
C LYS A 219 -17.58 1.94 -7.52
N LYS A 220 -16.35 1.51 -7.80
CA LYS A 220 -15.56 0.68 -6.88
C LYS A 220 -15.32 1.38 -5.54
N ALA A 221 -15.05 2.68 -5.55
CA ALA A 221 -14.97 3.46 -4.33
C ALA A 221 -16.31 3.44 -3.58
N ALA A 222 -17.44 3.63 -4.26
CA ALA A 222 -18.77 3.59 -3.65
C ALA A 222 -19.18 2.21 -3.11
N GLU A 223 -18.78 1.12 -3.76
CA GLU A 223 -19.01 -0.24 -3.27
C GLU A 223 -18.25 -0.51 -1.97
N ALA A 224 -17.06 0.07 -1.80
CA ALA A 224 -16.31 0.02 -0.54
C ALA A 224 -16.95 0.87 0.59
N ILE A 225 -17.89 1.77 0.28
CA ILE A 225 -18.58 2.65 1.24
C ILE A 225 -19.72 1.94 1.98
N SER A 226 -20.34 0.91 1.38
CA SER A 226 -21.52 0.23 1.94
C SER A 226 -21.35 -0.29 3.37
N ASP A 227 -20.11 -0.41 3.85
CA ASP A 227 -19.76 -0.97 5.15
C ASP A 227 -18.79 -0.07 5.96
N ALA A 228 -18.45 1.12 5.48
CA ALA A 228 -17.49 2.04 6.10
C ALA A 228 -18.13 3.41 6.39
N ALA A 229 -18.75 3.50 7.58
CA ALA A 229 -19.10 4.68 8.41
C ALA A 229 -19.18 6.09 7.78
N VAL A 230 -20.30 6.79 8.07
CA VAL A 230 -20.56 8.23 8.39
C VAL A 230 -19.69 9.35 7.75
N GLN A 231 -18.38 9.18 7.58
CA GLN A 231 -17.48 10.13 6.92
C GLN A 231 -17.42 9.97 5.40
N ALA A 232 -17.78 8.80 4.85
CA ALA A 232 -17.93 8.63 3.40
C ALA A 232 -19.14 9.43 2.85
N GLU A 233 -20.20 9.59 3.65
CA GLU A 233 -21.34 10.44 3.32
C GLU A 233 -20.93 11.90 3.08
N LYS A 234 -19.96 12.40 3.85
CA LYS A 234 -19.46 13.77 3.74
C LYS A 234 -18.69 14.05 2.44
N MET A 235 -18.19 13.01 1.76
CA MET A 235 -17.45 13.10 0.50
C MET A 235 -18.30 12.76 -0.73
N MET A 236 -19.49 12.19 -0.49
CA MET A 236 -20.43 11.81 -1.54
C MET A 236 -20.86 12.96 -2.46
N PRO A 237 -21.10 14.21 -1.98
CA PRO A 237 -21.45 15.29 -2.89
C PRO A 237 -20.29 15.66 -3.81
N GLU A 238 -19.05 15.67 -3.32
CA GLU A 238 -17.87 15.90 -4.15
C GLU A 238 -17.61 14.74 -5.14
N ILE A 239 -17.75 13.48 -4.71
CA ILE A 239 -17.64 12.31 -5.58
C ILE A 239 -18.67 12.39 -6.71
N THR A 240 -19.93 12.70 -6.38
CA THR A 240 -21.01 12.82 -7.35
C THR A 240 -20.76 13.96 -8.32
N ALA A 241 -20.30 15.11 -7.82
CA ALA A 241 -19.97 16.27 -8.65
C ALA A 241 -18.84 15.96 -9.65
N VAL A 242 -17.76 15.32 -9.20
CA VAL A 242 -16.63 14.95 -10.06
C VAL A 242 -17.03 13.85 -11.06
N ASN A 243 -17.80 12.84 -10.64
CA ASN A 243 -18.26 11.79 -11.53
C ASN A 243 -19.20 12.32 -12.62
N LYS A 244 -20.16 13.19 -12.24
CA LYS A 244 -21.05 13.87 -13.20
C LYS A 244 -20.26 14.70 -14.20
N ALA A 245 -19.27 15.47 -13.73
CA ALA A 245 -18.43 16.28 -14.60
C ALA A 245 -17.57 15.44 -15.54
N ALA A 246 -17.02 14.31 -15.07
CA ALA A 246 -16.26 13.38 -15.89
C ALA A 246 -17.12 12.71 -16.97
N ASN A 247 -18.35 12.32 -16.65
CA ASN A 247 -19.27 11.72 -17.61
C ASN A 247 -19.76 12.73 -18.67
N GLU A 248 -20.05 13.97 -18.26
CA GLU A 248 -20.38 15.01 -19.21
C GLU A 248 -19.16 15.36 -20.08
N MET A 249 -17.95 15.42 -19.50
CA MET A 249 -16.71 15.57 -20.28
C MET A 249 -16.51 14.42 -21.28
N LEU A 250 -16.72 13.18 -20.86
CA LEU A 250 -16.60 12.00 -21.74
C LEU A 250 -17.56 12.10 -22.93
N LYS A 251 -18.79 12.57 -22.69
CA LYS A 251 -19.77 12.84 -23.75
C LYS A 251 -19.25 13.91 -24.72
N GLN A 252 -18.74 15.03 -24.22
CA GLN A 252 -18.18 16.11 -25.06
C GLN A 252 -16.96 15.62 -25.87
N VAL A 253 -16.04 14.88 -25.25
CA VAL A 253 -14.83 14.35 -25.90
C VAL A 253 -15.17 13.29 -26.95
N LYS A 254 -16.18 12.45 -26.72
CA LYS A 254 -16.71 11.53 -27.75
C LYS A 254 -17.28 12.29 -28.94
N GLN A 255 -18.02 13.38 -28.71
CA GLN A 255 -18.52 14.24 -29.80
C GLN A 255 -17.36 14.86 -30.60
N VAL A 256 -16.29 15.30 -29.92
CA VAL A 256 -15.07 15.78 -30.59
C VAL A 256 -14.44 14.69 -31.45
N ALA A 257 -14.30 13.46 -30.96
CA ALA A 257 -13.77 12.35 -31.74
C ALA A 257 -14.60 12.07 -33.00
N THR A 258 -15.93 12.04 -32.87
CA THR A 258 -16.85 11.85 -34.00
C THR A 258 -16.73 12.99 -35.02
N LEU A 259 -16.66 14.24 -34.56
CA LEU A 259 -16.51 15.40 -35.46
C LEU A 259 -15.18 15.37 -36.20
N LEU A 260 -14.09 15.01 -35.52
CA LEU A 260 -12.74 14.90 -36.10
C LEU A 260 -12.65 13.83 -37.20
N GLN A 261 -13.34 12.70 -37.05
CA GLN A 261 -13.37 11.64 -38.08
C GLN A 261 -14.05 12.08 -39.38
N GLY A 262 -14.96 13.05 -39.30
CA GLY A 262 -15.66 13.58 -40.46
C GLY A 262 -15.00 14.80 -41.10
N VAL A 263 -13.84 15.26 -40.62
CA VAL A 263 -13.21 16.48 -41.16
C VAL A 263 -12.63 16.23 -42.56
N ASP A 264 -13.01 17.08 -43.51
CA ASP A 264 -12.46 17.12 -44.86
C ASP A 264 -12.14 18.55 -45.29
N SER A 265 -11.56 18.70 -46.48
CA SER A 265 -11.14 20.00 -47.02
C SER A 265 -12.28 20.99 -47.25
N LYS A 266 -13.54 20.54 -47.30
CA LYS A 266 -14.72 21.38 -47.55
C LYS A 266 -15.39 21.85 -46.27
N ASN A 267 -15.27 21.10 -45.17
CA ASN A 267 -15.95 21.38 -43.90
C ASN A 267 -15.03 21.64 -42.70
N VAL A 268 -13.71 21.67 -42.91
CA VAL A 268 -12.70 21.83 -41.84
C VAL A 268 -12.95 23.03 -40.94
N ILE A 269 -13.31 24.19 -41.49
CA ILE A 269 -13.52 25.41 -40.69
C ILE A 269 -14.77 25.27 -39.79
N GLU A 270 -15.89 24.84 -40.37
CA GLU A 270 -17.16 24.66 -39.66
C GLU A 270 -17.04 23.58 -38.57
N LYS A 271 -16.41 22.44 -38.89
CA LYS A 271 -16.21 21.35 -37.92
C LYS A 271 -15.23 21.71 -36.83
N LEU A 272 -14.16 22.47 -37.12
CA LEU A 272 -13.24 22.97 -36.10
C LEU A 272 -13.92 23.95 -35.14
N GLU A 273 -14.88 24.74 -35.61
CA GLU A 273 -15.67 25.62 -34.75
C GLU A 273 -16.60 24.82 -33.83
N ALA A 274 -17.27 23.79 -34.36
CA ALA A 274 -18.05 22.85 -33.56
C ALA A 274 -17.18 22.09 -32.53
N ILE A 275 -16.00 21.61 -32.94
CA ILE A 275 -15.02 20.96 -32.06
C ILE A 275 -14.58 21.91 -30.94
N SER A 276 -14.24 23.16 -31.27
CA SER A 276 -13.88 24.19 -30.28
C SER A 276 -14.97 24.35 -29.24
N LYS A 277 -16.25 24.40 -29.65
CA LYS A 277 -17.38 24.53 -28.73
C LYS A 277 -17.49 23.33 -27.77
N HIS A 278 -17.32 22.11 -28.26
CA HIS A 278 -17.35 20.91 -27.41
C HIS A 278 -16.14 20.83 -26.46
N VAL A 279 -14.95 21.22 -26.91
CA VAL A 279 -13.75 21.27 -26.06
C VAL A 279 -13.84 22.37 -25.01
N ASP A 280 -14.44 23.52 -25.33
CA ASP A 280 -14.71 24.58 -24.38
C ASP A 280 -15.77 24.14 -23.35
N ALA A 281 -16.85 23.50 -23.78
CA ALA A 281 -17.86 22.94 -22.88
C ALA A 281 -17.25 21.87 -21.93
N ALA A 282 -16.39 21.00 -22.45
CA ALA A 282 -15.64 20.02 -21.65
C ALA A 282 -14.74 20.71 -20.60
N SER A 283 -14.00 21.74 -21.02
CA SER A 283 -13.13 22.52 -20.15
C SER A 283 -13.89 23.28 -19.06
N ASP A 284 -15.06 23.85 -19.38
CA ASP A 284 -15.84 24.63 -18.42
C ASP A 284 -16.60 23.74 -17.43
N THR A 285 -17.12 22.60 -17.91
CA THR A 285 -17.66 21.55 -17.05
C THR A 285 -16.64 21.10 -16.02
N PHE A 286 -15.38 20.97 -16.44
CA PHE A 286 -14.29 20.60 -15.54
C PHE A 286 -13.96 21.68 -14.52
N LYS A 287 -13.85 22.94 -14.94
CA LYS A 287 -13.59 24.06 -14.02
C LYS A 287 -14.63 24.11 -12.89
N GLY A 288 -15.90 23.80 -13.20
CA GLY A 288 -16.94 23.67 -12.18
C GLY A 288 -16.70 22.55 -11.15
N ALA A 289 -15.94 21.52 -11.51
CA ALA A 289 -15.61 20.38 -10.64
C ALA A 289 -14.25 20.52 -9.91
N GLU A 290 -13.42 21.51 -10.25
CA GLU A 290 -12.11 21.76 -9.61
C GLU A 290 -12.18 21.91 -8.08
N PRO A 291 -13.17 22.64 -7.50
CA PRO A 291 -13.29 22.74 -6.05
C PRO A 291 -13.56 21.39 -5.39
N ALA A 292 -14.42 20.57 -5.99
CA ALA A 292 -14.75 19.23 -5.50
C ALA A 292 -13.53 18.30 -5.57
N LEU A 293 -12.81 18.31 -6.69
CA LEU A 293 -11.58 17.54 -6.89
C LEU A 293 -10.47 17.93 -5.89
N SER A 294 -10.36 19.22 -5.59
CA SER A 294 -9.40 19.76 -4.62
C SER A 294 -9.74 19.32 -3.20
N LYS A 295 -11.02 19.37 -2.81
CA LYS A 295 -11.51 18.85 -1.53
C LYS A 295 -11.27 17.35 -1.38
N LEU A 296 -11.57 16.55 -2.40
CA LEU A 296 -11.30 15.11 -2.40
C LEU A 296 -9.80 14.83 -2.24
N THR A 297 -8.95 15.59 -2.93
CA THR A 297 -7.48 15.47 -2.78
C THR A 297 -7.03 15.79 -1.36
N ALA A 298 -7.53 16.88 -0.77
CA ALA A 298 -7.18 17.27 0.60
C ALA A 298 -7.61 16.21 1.63
N GLU A 299 -8.81 15.67 1.46
CA GLU A 299 -9.36 14.64 2.36
C GLU A 299 -8.60 13.31 2.22
N ILE A 300 -8.18 12.96 1.01
CA ILE A 300 -7.27 11.83 0.76
C ILE A 300 -5.95 11.99 1.52
N VAL A 301 -5.34 13.19 1.49
CA VAL A 301 -4.04 13.47 2.12
C VAL A 301 -4.12 13.43 3.63
N LYS A 302 -5.15 14.05 4.23
CA LYS A 302 -5.43 13.97 5.67
C LYS A 302 -5.54 12.52 6.16
N ARG A 303 -6.08 11.63 5.32
CA ARG A 303 -6.20 10.19 5.60
C ARG A 303 -4.96 9.37 5.23
N VAL A 304 -3.96 9.92 4.55
CA VAL A 304 -2.63 9.27 4.45
C VAL A 304 -1.86 9.52 5.74
N GLU A 305 -1.89 10.76 6.25
CA GLU A 305 -1.15 11.16 7.45
C GLU A 305 -1.72 10.54 8.73
N ALA A 306 -3.05 10.36 8.82
CA ALA A 306 -3.67 9.71 9.98
C ALA A 306 -3.42 8.19 10.09
N TYR A 307 -2.84 7.57 9.05
CA TYR A 307 -2.58 6.12 8.97
C TYR A 307 -1.11 5.81 8.62
N ALA A 308 -0.21 6.79 8.72
CA ALA A 308 1.22 6.53 8.68
C ALA A 308 1.65 6.00 10.07
N PRO A 309 2.28 4.80 10.16
CA PRO A 309 2.77 4.25 11.41
C PRO A 309 3.90 5.08 12.01
#